data_AF-A0A4R6P533-F1
#
_entry.id   AF-A0A4R6P533-F1
#
_cell.length_a   1.000
_cell.length_b   1.000
_cell.length_c   1.000
_cell.angle_alpha   90.00
_cell.angle_beta   90.00
_cell.angle_gamma   90.00
#
_symmetry.space_group_name_H-M   'P 1'
#
loop_
_entity.id
_entity.type
_entity.pdbx_description
1 polymer ?
#
loop_
_entity_poly.entity_id
_entity_poly.type
_entity_poly.pdbx_seq_one_letter_code
_entity_poly.pdbx_strand_id
1 'polypeptide(L)'
;MSTAVDFAARLIKPAAIAQAGHSAVLAYVSPSRPGANFGAKPITADYARALAAAGLDIVSIWQYGKPGDPTPSDWTTGFDGGRRMAEQALATHLSLGAPREAPIFFAVDEDISLAQWNTTAVEFFRGVNAVLGVAWTGIYGHSRVCAWAIEDGVIGTRGEFSWAWQTRAWSGTEREPRAVLYQRVIDTPSNPGPLIDGAHVDVNDILAPDFGQWSKDRSVTIPQFTELDRLGPSHSPREGARITNFLLHTQEGNGTAESLAAYLNNPSNGVSYHYTLRDGVAARVVPEELAAWSVLSANPFTVNLCFAGSRVAWSRDQWLAIDGDLRIAAYLAVRSAHRHGYSTQVIAPPYHVAEGISDHNYVTRALGIGSHTDVGPSFPWDVFASHVAGFAGARPNAIDDRAAASPWLGARRTDGEVATPDGLGRFAEFEHGYVYWHPSTGAYAIPTAIMAKYAESGWEAGPLGYPIAEHAQLPDPRGTGPAVAQAFQGGAIYRRAGQPAYRVHGAIGERWRASGFENGELGWPASDEVAHDDGRYQEFEFGRIYWAPRQIIALRHSGDPDTPLDRPA
;
A
#
# COMPACT_ATOMS: atom_id res chain seq x y z
N MET A 1 13.26 12.25 30.86
CA MET A 1 12.28 12.09 29.76
C MET A 1 13.06 12.02 28.46
N SER A 2 12.67 11.15 27.54
CA SER A 2 13.28 11.10 26.21
C SER A 2 12.83 12.32 25.40
N THR A 3 13.71 12.85 24.56
CA THR A 3 13.42 14.06 23.78
C THR A 3 13.83 13.89 22.32
N ALA A 4 13.12 14.57 21.45
CA ALA A 4 13.44 14.72 20.03
C ALA A 4 13.74 16.19 19.71
N VAL A 5 14.46 16.41 18.61
CA VAL A 5 14.73 17.77 18.09
C VAL A 5 14.18 17.93 16.69
N ASP A 6 13.79 19.16 16.35
CA ASP A 6 13.46 19.54 14.99
C ASP A 6 14.18 20.85 14.60
N PHE A 7 14.53 20.96 13.32
CA PHE A 7 15.30 22.06 12.77
C PHE A 7 15.17 22.13 11.25
N ALA A 8 15.08 23.34 10.71
CA ALA A 8 14.92 23.57 9.26
C ALA A 8 16.15 24.22 8.60
N ALA A 9 16.88 25.08 9.32
CA ALA A 9 17.88 25.96 8.72
C ALA A 9 19.06 25.21 8.07
N ARG A 10 19.56 24.16 8.72
CA ARG A 10 20.65 23.31 8.22
C ARG A 10 20.67 21.96 8.91
N LEU A 11 21.35 20.99 8.31
CA LEU A 11 21.63 19.71 8.94
C LEU A 11 22.60 19.89 10.13
N ILE A 12 22.38 19.08 11.17
CA ILE A 12 23.18 19.05 12.40
C ILE A 12 23.85 17.67 12.46
N LYS A 13 25.12 17.59 12.86
CA LYS A 13 25.78 16.27 12.92
C LYS A 13 25.01 15.29 13.82
N PRO A 14 24.63 14.09 13.34
CA PRO A 14 23.92 13.10 14.13
C PRO A 14 24.58 12.78 15.48
N ALA A 15 25.91 12.61 15.50
CA ALA A 15 26.64 12.38 16.73
C ALA A 15 26.50 13.52 17.76
N ALA A 16 26.40 14.77 17.31
CA ALA A 16 26.21 15.92 18.20
C ALA A 16 24.81 15.93 18.82
N ILE A 17 23.77 15.53 18.06
CA ILE A 17 22.40 15.38 18.56
C ILE A 17 22.34 14.31 19.66
N ALA A 18 22.95 13.14 19.41
CA ALA A 18 23.02 12.06 20.38
C ALA A 18 23.81 12.46 21.64
N GLN A 19 24.94 13.15 21.48
CA GLN A 19 25.75 13.67 22.60
C GLN A 19 25.01 14.74 23.43
N ALA A 20 24.12 15.50 22.80
CA ALA A 20 23.22 16.44 23.49
C ALA A 20 22.10 15.74 24.28
N GLY A 21 22.00 14.41 24.19
CA GLY A 21 21.05 13.60 24.97
C GLY A 21 19.67 13.43 24.33
N HIS A 22 19.53 13.77 23.05
CA HIS A 22 18.29 13.55 22.30
C HIS A 22 18.29 12.14 21.68
N SER A 23 17.09 11.54 21.58
CA SER A 23 16.91 10.18 21.06
C SER A 23 16.34 10.14 19.65
N ALA A 24 15.84 11.25 19.12
CA ALA A 24 15.18 11.29 17.82
C ALA A 24 15.28 12.65 17.12
N VAL A 25 15.05 12.66 15.82
CA VAL A 25 14.89 13.85 14.98
C VAL A 25 13.50 13.83 14.31
N LEU A 26 12.75 14.92 14.45
CA LEU A 26 11.52 15.13 13.70
C LEU A 26 11.91 15.84 12.39
N ALA A 27 12.02 15.06 11.32
CA ALA A 27 12.69 15.45 10.09
C ALA A 27 11.68 15.87 9.01
N TYR A 28 11.97 17.02 8.38
CA TYR A 28 11.14 17.53 7.30
C TYR A 28 11.28 16.69 6.03
N VAL A 29 10.14 16.22 5.53
CA VAL A 29 10.00 15.56 4.22
C VAL A 29 9.36 16.49 3.18
N SER A 30 9.28 17.78 3.49
CA SER A 30 8.82 18.84 2.59
C SER A 30 10.00 19.61 1.96
N PRO A 31 9.83 20.17 0.75
CA PRO A 31 10.82 21.05 0.15
C PRO A 31 10.85 22.44 0.80
N SER A 32 11.90 23.20 0.50
CA SER A 32 11.92 24.65 0.78
C SER A 32 10.88 25.37 -0.08
N ARG A 33 10.09 26.25 0.54
CA ARG A 33 9.19 27.17 -0.19
C ARG A 33 9.98 28.24 -0.97
N PRO A 34 9.40 28.87 -2.00
CA PRO A 34 10.05 29.89 -2.79
C PRO A 34 10.62 31.02 -1.92
N GLY A 35 11.87 31.43 -2.20
CA GLY A 35 12.54 32.50 -1.46
C GLY A 35 13.13 32.08 -0.10
N ALA A 36 12.85 30.87 0.38
CA ALA A 36 13.54 30.28 1.53
C ALA A 36 14.65 29.32 1.09
N ASN A 37 15.73 29.23 1.87
CA ASN A 37 16.82 28.29 1.64
C ASN A 37 17.09 27.49 2.92
N PHE A 38 16.26 26.48 3.17
CA PHE A 38 16.39 25.61 4.33
C PHE A 38 17.27 24.41 3.99
N GLY A 39 18.44 24.32 4.62
CA GLY A 39 19.39 23.23 4.41
C GLY A 39 18.94 21.87 4.96
N ALA A 40 17.81 21.80 5.66
CA ALA A 40 17.23 20.56 6.17
C ALA A 40 15.81 20.27 5.63
N LYS A 41 15.38 20.93 4.54
CA LYS A 41 14.04 20.71 3.91
C LYS A 41 14.16 20.37 2.41
N PRO A 42 14.00 19.09 2.00
CA PRO A 42 13.88 17.91 2.86
C PRO A 42 15.25 17.44 3.37
N ILE A 43 15.27 16.52 4.34
CA ILE A 43 16.49 15.74 4.63
C ILE A 43 16.83 14.80 3.46
N THR A 44 18.02 14.20 3.46
CA THR A 44 18.46 13.22 2.44
C THR A 44 18.52 11.80 2.99
N ALA A 45 18.52 10.80 2.09
CA ALA A 45 18.63 9.38 2.48
C ALA A 45 19.97 9.08 3.16
N ASP A 46 21.06 9.74 2.74
CA ASP A 46 22.37 9.65 3.42
C ASP A 46 22.31 10.18 4.85
N TYR A 47 21.63 11.30 5.05
CA TYR A 47 21.47 11.88 6.37
C TYR A 47 20.56 11.02 7.27
N ALA A 48 19.48 10.45 6.73
CA ALA A 48 18.63 9.50 7.45
C ALA A 48 19.43 8.27 7.91
N ARG A 49 20.27 7.69 7.03
CA ARG A 49 21.19 6.60 7.41
C ARG A 49 22.17 7.02 8.49
N ALA A 50 22.71 8.24 8.41
CA ALA A 50 23.64 8.75 9.40
C ALA A 50 22.98 8.99 10.77
N LEU A 51 21.71 9.40 10.81
CA LEU A 51 20.90 9.48 12.04
C LEU A 51 20.72 8.10 12.67
N ALA A 52 20.27 7.11 11.88
CA ALA A 52 20.09 5.75 12.36
C ALA A 52 21.40 5.13 12.87
N ALA A 53 22.51 5.35 12.16
CA ALA A 53 23.85 4.88 12.56
C ALA A 53 24.34 5.53 13.88
N ALA A 54 23.85 6.73 14.21
CA ALA A 54 24.12 7.39 15.49
C ALA A 54 23.15 6.96 16.61
N GLY A 55 22.26 5.98 16.34
CA GLY A 55 21.26 5.50 17.30
C GLY A 55 20.08 6.46 17.50
N LEU A 56 19.84 7.37 16.56
CA LEU A 56 18.73 8.32 16.61
C LEU A 56 17.54 7.80 15.79
N ASP A 57 16.36 7.88 16.40
CA ASP A 57 15.09 7.68 15.70
C ASP A 57 14.74 8.85 14.78
N ILE A 58 13.86 8.57 13.81
CA ILE A 58 13.39 9.56 12.83
C ILE A 58 11.86 9.54 12.83
N VAL A 59 11.24 10.72 12.79
CA VAL A 59 9.79 10.89 12.57
C VAL A 59 9.62 11.89 11.43
N SER A 60 8.65 11.66 10.54
CA SER A 60 8.43 12.54 9.40
C SER A 60 7.44 13.66 9.69
N ILE A 61 7.78 14.87 9.26
CA ILE A 61 6.91 16.04 9.32
C ILE A 61 6.87 16.74 7.96
N TRP A 62 5.67 17.13 7.55
CA TRP A 62 5.43 17.99 6.41
C TRP A 62 5.03 19.38 6.88
N GLN A 63 5.79 20.37 6.42
CA GLN A 63 5.42 21.78 6.49
C GLN A 63 6.09 22.51 5.32
N TYR A 64 5.31 23.00 4.38
CA TYR A 64 5.78 23.75 3.23
C TYR A 64 5.50 25.26 3.39
N GLY A 65 4.23 25.62 3.50
CA GLY A 65 3.75 26.99 3.69
C GLY A 65 3.97 27.57 5.08
N LYS A 66 3.76 28.87 5.21
CA LYS A 66 3.85 29.60 6.49
C LYS A 66 2.83 30.74 6.56
N PRO A 67 2.21 31.04 7.72
CA PRO A 67 1.30 32.19 7.84
C PRO A 67 2.01 33.50 7.49
N GLY A 68 1.32 34.37 6.73
CA GLY A 68 1.83 35.68 6.30
C GLY A 68 2.88 35.66 5.20
N ASP A 69 3.26 34.49 4.68
CA ASP A 69 4.14 34.32 3.52
C ASP A 69 3.30 34.29 2.22
N PRO A 70 3.85 34.68 1.05
CA PRO A 70 3.20 34.46 -0.24
C PRO A 70 2.80 33.00 -0.51
N THR A 71 3.48 32.07 0.16
CA THR A 71 3.10 30.66 0.28
C THR A 71 2.38 30.45 1.61
N PRO A 72 1.04 30.60 1.67
CA PRO A 72 0.28 30.52 2.92
C PRO A 72 0.35 29.12 3.52
N SER A 73 -0.07 29.00 4.78
CA SER A 73 -0.11 27.73 5.50
C SER A 73 -0.82 26.62 4.73
N ASP A 74 -0.25 25.42 4.78
CA ASP A 74 -0.66 24.29 3.93
C ASP A 74 -2.16 23.98 4.03
N TRP A 75 -2.72 24.05 5.24
CA TRP A 75 -4.13 23.76 5.50
C TRP A 75 -5.11 24.66 4.73
N THR A 76 -4.72 25.88 4.32
CA THR A 76 -5.61 26.80 3.58
C THR A 76 -5.92 26.30 2.17
N THR A 77 -5.21 25.29 1.70
CA THR A 77 -5.38 24.72 0.35
C THR A 77 -6.52 23.69 0.27
N GLY A 78 -7.13 23.33 1.41
CA GLY A 78 -8.25 22.39 1.47
C GLY A 78 -7.91 21.00 0.95
N PHE A 79 -8.94 20.24 0.59
CA PHE A 79 -8.83 18.83 0.19
C PHE A 79 -7.79 18.57 -0.91
N ASP A 80 -7.87 19.31 -2.02
CA ASP A 80 -6.99 19.07 -3.17
C ASP A 80 -5.53 19.35 -2.85
N GLY A 81 -5.25 20.37 -2.03
CA GLY A 81 -3.89 20.63 -1.59
C GLY A 81 -3.38 19.61 -0.59
N GLY A 82 -4.23 19.16 0.35
CA GLY A 82 -3.92 18.06 1.26
C GLY A 82 -3.52 16.78 0.51
N ARG A 83 -4.30 16.40 -0.52
CA ARG A 83 -3.98 15.24 -1.37
C ARG A 83 -2.63 15.40 -2.09
N ARG A 84 -2.42 16.52 -2.79
CA ARG A 84 -1.17 16.77 -3.52
C ARG A 84 0.06 16.78 -2.62
N MET A 85 -0.04 17.41 -1.44
CA MET A 85 1.07 17.46 -0.49
C MET A 85 1.33 16.09 0.14
N ALA A 86 0.28 15.31 0.41
CA ALA A 86 0.44 13.95 0.91
C ALA A 86 1.08 13.01 -0.12
N GLU A 87 0.77 13.14 -1.42
CA GLU A 87 1.46 12.42 -2.50
C GLU A 87 2.96 12.72 -2.50
N GLN A 88 3.33 14.01 -2.39
CA GLN A 88 4.74 14.44 -2.34
C GLN A 88 5.45 14.01 -1.05
N ALA A 89 4.76 14.12 0.09
CA ALA A 89 5.26 13.71 1.39
C ALA A 89 5.54 12.21 1.41
N LEU A 90 4.60 11.39 0.92
CA LEU A 90 4.75 9.94 0.84
C LEU A 90 5.90 9.55 -0.09
N ALA A 91 5.98 10.16 -1.28
CA ALA A 91 7.07 9.89 -2.22
C ALA A 91 8.44 10.19 -1.61
N THR A 92 8.58 11.36 -0.97
CA THR A 92 9.81 11.77 -0.28
C THR A 92 10.12 10.82 0.87
N HIS A 93 9.16 10.58 1.76
CA HIS A 93 9.27 9.67 2.91
C HIS A 93 9.80 8.29 2.50
N LEU A 94 9.20 7.66 1.49
CA LEU A 94 9.64 6.35 0.99
C LEU A 94 11.02 6.41 0.34
N SER A 95 11.33 7.45 -0.45
CA SER A 95 12.64 7.63 -1.06
C SER A 95 13.79 7.78 -0.04
N LEU A 96 13.48 8.21 1.17
CA LEU A 96 14.44 8.34 2.27
C LEU A 96 14.70 7.00 3.00
N GLY A 97 13.95 5.95 2.64
CA GLY A 97 14.03 4.62 3.25
C GLY A 97 13.12 4.44 4.47
N ALA A 98 12.13 5.32 4.66
CA ALA A 98 11.17 5.19 5.75
C ALA A 98 10.15 4.07 5.47
N PRO A 99 9.70 3.33 6.51
CA PRO A 99 8.65 2.33 6.35
C PRO A 99 7.31 3.02 6.08
N ARG A 100 6.49 2.44 5.19
CA ARG A 100 5.15 2.95 4.86
C ARG A 100 4.25 3.07 6.10
N GLU A 101 4.48 2.20 7.08
CA GLU A 101 3.78 2.13 8.36
C GLU A 101 4.39 3.07 9.43
N ALA A 102 5.15 4.11 9.04
CA ALA A 102 5.44 5.24 9.91
C ALA A 102 4.53 6.43 9.55
N PRO A 103 3.91 7.10 10.54
CA PRO A 103 3.04 8.23 10.25
C PRO A 103 3.84 9.43 9.72
N ILE A 104 3.19 10.23 8.89
CA ILE A 104 3.68 11.55 8.48
C ILE A 104 2.81 12.60 9.18
N PHE A 105 3.44 13.46 9.96
CA PHE A 105 2.76 14.59 10.59
C PHE A 105 2.59 15.73 9.58
N PHE A 106 1.44 16.39 9.57
CA PHE A 106 1.20 17.59 8.77
C PHE A 106 0.96 18.79 9.69
N ALA A 107 1.62 19.91 9.38
CA ALA A 107 1.61 21.07 10.25
C ALA A 107 0.39 22.00 10.03
N VAL A 108 -0.27 22.33 11.14
CA VAL A 108 -1.07 23.55 11.32
C VAL A 108 -0.25 24.49 12.21
N ASP A 109 0.71 25.17 11.58
CA ASP A 109 1.72 26.01 12.26
C ASP A 109 1.23 27.45 12.54
N GLU A 110 0.00 27.60 13.04
CA GLU A 110 -0.56 28.87 13.47
C GLU A 110 -1.77 28.69 14.41
N ASP A 111 -2.21 29.77 15.05
CA ASP A 111 -3.42 29.79 15.89
C ASP A 111 -4.69 29.94 15.02
N ILE A 112 -5.38 28.82 14.76
CA ILE A 112 -6.63 28.84 13.97
C ILE A 112 -7.86 28.71 14.84
N SER A 113 -8.95 29.35 14.39
CA SER A 113 -10.27 29.23 15.01
C SER A 113 -10.94 27.90 14.64
N LEU A 114 -11.90 27.47 15.48
CA LEU A 114 -12.75 26.31 15.18
C LEU A 114 -13.50 26.47 13.85
N ALA A 115 -13.86 27.70 13.46
CA ALA A 115 -14.48 27.96 12.17
C ALA A 115 -13.54 27.61 11.00
N GLN A 116 -12.28 28.07 11.05
CA GLN A 116 -11.27 27.73 10.03
C GLN A 116 -10.98 26.22 10.00
N TRP A 117 -10.97 25.57 11.16
CA TRP A 117 -10.85 24.12 11.26
C TRP A 117 -12.00 23.43 10.50
N ASN A 118 -13.23 23.71 10.90
CA ASN A 118 -14.45 23.08 10.37
C ASN A 118 -14.67 23.35 8.88
N THR A 119 -14.16 24.45 8.33
CA THR A 119 -14.37 24.79 6.91
C THR A 119 -13.26 24.31 5.99
N THR A 120 -12.01 24.29 6.45
CA THR A 120 -10.87 24.18 5.52
C THR A 120 -9.79 23.23 6.02
N ALA A 121 -9.37 23.34 7.29
CA ALA A 121 -8.29 22.47 7.79
C ALA A 121 -8.73 21.00 7.86
N VAL A 122 -9.96 20.71 8.28
CA VAL A 122 -10.47 19.33 8.29
C VAL A 122 -10.51 18.73 6.89
N GLU A 123 -10.86 19.53 5.87
CA GLU A 123 -10.86 19.10 4.47
C GLU A 123 -9.45 18.84 3.95
N PHE A 124 -8.47 19.65 4.34
CA PHE A 124 -7.06 19.38 4.05
C PHE A 124 -6.63 18.01 4.60
N PHE A 125 -6.94 17.69 5.87
CA PHE A 125 -6.62 16.39 6.45
C PHE A 125 -7.40 15.24 5.78
N ARG A 126 -8.65 15.45 5.37
CA ARG A 126 -9.39 14.47 4.54
C ARG A 126 -8.69 14.21 3.20
N GLY A 127 -8.12 15.24 2.57
CA GLY A 127 -7.27 15.12 1.39
C GLY A 127 -5.99 14.31 1.65
N VAL A 128 -5.32 14.56 2.78
CA VAL A 128 -4.15 13.76 3.22
C VAL A 128 -4.54 12.29 3.41
N ASN A 129 -5.69 12.03 4.03
CA ASN A 129 -6.21 10.69 4.31
C ASN A 129 -6.57 9.89 3.05
N ALA A 130 -6.90 10.56 1.94
CA ALA A 130 -7.10 9.89 0.66
C ALA A 130 -5.81 9.14 0.21
N VAL A 131 -4.63 9.69 0.55
CA VAL A 131 -3.32 9.16 0.16
C VAL A 131 -2.74 8.24 1.22
N LEU A 132 -2.61 8.73 2.46
CA LEU A 132 -1.95 8.01 3.55
C LEU A 132 -2.89 7.04 4.26
N GLY A 133 -4.18 7.36 4.31
CA GLY A 133 -5.13 6.75 5.23
C GLY A 133 -4.99 7.31 6.65
N VAL A 134 -6.13 7.41 7.34
CA VAL A 134 -6.21 7.96 8.71
C VAL A 134 -5.18 7.32 9.64
N ALA A 135 -4.96 6.00 9.53
CA ALA A 135 -4.05 5.25 10.39
C ALA A 135 -2.59 5.75 10.39
N TRP A 136 -2.17 6.50 9.36
CA TRP A 136 -0.80 6.97 9.16
C TRP A 136 -0.70 8.50 9.01
N THR A 137 -1.81 9.20 9.19
CA THR A 137 -1.84 10.67 9.21
C THR A 137 -1.64 11.17 10.63
N GLY A 138 -0.63 12.01 10.83
CA GLY A 138 -0.42 12.78 12.05
C GLY A 138 -0.65 14.27 11.87
N ILE A 139 -0.86 14.98 12.97
CA ILE A 139 -1.02 16.44 13.00
C ILE A 139 0.01 17.08 13.94
N TYR A 140 0.62 18.17 13.49
CA TYR A 140 1.32 19.12 14.36
C TYR A 140 0.48 20.38 14.52
N GLY A 141 0.32 20.90 15.74
CA GLY A 141 -0.42 22.15 15.99
C GLY A 141 -0.68 22.44 17.47
N HIS A 142 -1.48 23.47 17.76
CA HIS A 142 -1.86 23.79 19.15
C HIS A 142 -2.84 22.78 19.74
N SER A 143 -3.02 22.79 21.07
CA SER A 143 -3.87 21.86 21.84
C SER A 143 -5.21 21.58 21.17
N ARG A 144 -5.95 22.64 20.82
CA ARG A 144 -7.29 22.53 20.26
C ARG A 144 -7.34 21.88 18.87
N VAL A 145 -6.41 22.17 17.94
CA VAL A 145 -6.41 21.49 16.63
C VAL A 145 -6.04 20.01 16.77
N CYS A 146 -5.17 19.65 17.70
CA CYS A 146 -4.95 18.24 18.03
C CYS A 146 -6.25 17.58 18.53
N ALA A 147 -6.96 18.22 19.46
CA ALA A 147 -8.23 17.71 19.98
C ALA A 147 -9.31 17.57 18.89
N TRP A 148 -9.49 18.59 18.04
CA TRP A 148 -10.46 18.55 16.95
C TRP A 148 -10.11 17.49 15.90
N ALA A 149 -8.84 17.31 15.56
CA ALA A 149 -8.39 16.26 14.64
C ALA A 149 -8.70 14.85 15.14
N ILE A 150 -8.59 14.66 16.46
CA ILE A 150 -8.94 13.41 17.14
C ILE A 150 -10.46 13.21 17.14
N GLU A 151 -11.23 14.23 17.49
CA GLU A 151 -12.70 14.21 17.54
C GLU A 151 -13.30 13.91 16.16
N ASP A 152 -12.79 14.55 15.11
CA ASP A 152 -13.23 14.35 13.73
C ASP A 152 -12.69 13.07 13.08
N GLY A 153 -11.85 12.30 13.78
CA GLY A 153 -11.32 11.02 13.31
C GLY A 153 -10.43 11.15 12.07
N VAL A 154 -9.73 12.28 11.91
CA VAL A 154 -8.88 12.54 10.72
C VAL A 154 -7.40 12.25 10.94
N ILE A 155 -7.01 11.79 12.13
CA ILE A 155 -5.64 11.31 12.43
C ILE A 155 -5.65 9.93 13.08
N GLY A 156 -4.52 9.24 12.99
CA GLY A 156 -4.38 7.88 13.48
C GLY A 156 -4.38 7.79 15.00
N THR A 157 -4.96 6.71 15.53
CA THR A 157 -4.99 6.39 16.97
C THR A 157 -4.24 5.07 17.23
N ARG A 158 -3.52 5.00 18.34
CA ARG A 158 -2.77 3.83 18.84
C ARG A 158 -2.98 3.70 20.34
N GLY A 159 -3.93 2.86 20.73
CA GLY A 159 -4.33 2.72 22.13
C GLY A 159 -4.89 4.03 22.67
N GLU A 160 -4.36 4.51 23.79
CA GLU A 160 -4.74 5.79 24.39
C GLU A 160 -4.16 7.03 23.69
N PHE A 161 -3.16 6.84 22.81
CA PHE A 161 -2.50 7.93 22.09
C PHE A 161 -3.03 8.09 20.67
N SER A 162 -2.82 9.26 20.10
CA SER A 162 -3.07 9.60 18.70
C SER A 162 -1.84 10.27 18.11
N TRP A 163 -1.68 10.26 16.79
CA TRP A 163 -0.59 10.93 16.07
C TRP A 163 -0.71 12.47 16.14
N ALA A 164 -0.86 13.01 17.34
CA ALA A 164 -0.88 14.42 17.65
C ALA A 164 0.49 14.81 18.22
N TRP A 165 1.10 15.78 17.57
CA TRP A 165 2.30 16.48 18.02
C TRP A 165 1.88 17.90 18.42
N GLN A 166 1.69 18.12 19.71
CA GLN A 166 1.23 19.42 20.19
C GLN A 166 2.42 20.39 20.30
N THR A 167 2.27 21.64 19.88
CA THR A 167 3.21 22.72 20.24
C THR A 167 2.75 23.51 21.45
N ARG A 168 3.69 23.98 22.28
CA ARG A 168 3.41 24.96 23.35
C ARG A 168 2.92 26.29 22.78
N ALA A 169 3.33 26.65 21.56
CA ALA A 169 2.84 27.84 20.89
C ALA A 169 1.30 27.78 20.78
N TRP A 170 0.64 28.90 21.07
CA TRP A 170 -0.83 29.06 20.99
C TRP A 170 -1.68 28.14 21.88
N SER A 171 -1.08 27.19 22.61
CA SER A 171 -1.77 26.27 23.52
C SER A 171 -2.04 26.85 24.92
N GLY A 172 -1.43 27.99 25.25
CA GLY A 172 -1.50 28.54 26.61
C GLY A 172 -0.98 27.55 27.65
N THR A 173 -1.87 27.07 28.53
CA THR A 173 -1.57 26.05 29.55
C THR A 173 -2.18 24.68 29.25
N GLU A 174 -2.89 24.54 28.13
CA GLU A 174 -3.61 23.32 27.77
C GLU A 174 -2.67 22.24 27.26
N ARG A 175 -3.05 20.98 27.52
CA ARG A 175 -2.35 19.78 27.04
C ARG A 175 -3.37 18.80 26.49
N GLU A 176 -3.14 18.34 25.27
CA GLU A 176 -3.86 17.21 24.66
C GLU A 176 -3.32 15.91 25.27
N PRO A 177 -4.08 15.20 26.13
CA PRO A 177 -3.60 14.02 26.82
C PRO A 177 -3.24 12.86 25.88
N ARG A 178 -3.82 12.82 24.67
CA ARG A 178 -3.58 11.75 23.69
C ARG A 178 -2.39 12.05 22.78
N ALA A 179 -1.69 13.17 22.94
CA ALA A 179 -0.54 13.52 22.09
C ALA A 179 0.64 12.57 22.31
N VAL A 180 1.32 12.18 21.23
CA VAL A 180 2.55 11.37 21.28
C VAL A 180 3.81 12.22 21.43
N LEU A 181 3.75 13.50 21.04
CA LEU A 181 4.86 14.45 21.05
C LEU A 181 4.41 15.81 21.58
N TYR A 182 5.31 16.53 22.26
CA TYR A 182 5.08 17.90 22.70
C TYR A 182 6.27 18.82 22.47
N GLN A 183 6.14 19.83 21.61
CA GLN A 183 7.16 20.85 21.41
C GLN A 183 7.15 21.82 22.61
N ARG A 184 8.11 21.61 23.51
CA ARG A 184 8.25 22.37 24.77
C ARG A 184 9.10 23.61 24.60
N VAL A 185 10.12 23.54 23.74
CA VAL A 185 11.01 24.66 23.40
C VAL A 185 10.83 24.98 21.92
N ILE A 186 10.46 26.23 21.64
CA ILE A 186 10.39 26.78 20.29
C ILE A 186 11.56 27.76 20.12
N ASP A 187 12.44 27.49 19.16
CA ASP A 187 13.56 28.34 18.79
C ASP A 187 13.04 29.61 18.11
N THR A 188 13.31 30.74 18.76
CA THR A 188 12.97 32.06 18.24
C THR A 188 14.09 33.04 18.56
N PRO A 189 14.24 34.16 17.82
CA PRO A 189 15.24 35.16 18.13
C PRO A 189 15.16 35.71 19.57
N SER A 190 13.96 35.76 20.15
CA SER A 190 13.71 36.25 21.52
C SER A 190 13.82 35.17 22.59
N ASN A 191 13.73 33.89 22.21
CA ASN A 191 13.86 32.74 23.10
C ASN A 191 14.55 31.61 22.33
N PRO A 192 15.89 31.69 22.16
CA PRO A 192 16.60 30.73 21.33
C PRO A 192 16.60 29.35 21.99
N GLY A 193 16.51 28.31 21.17
CA GLY A 193 16.59 26.93 21.61
C GLY A 193 17.98 26.54 22.11
N PRO A 194 18.22 25.28 22.50
CA PRO A 194 19.58 24.81 22.79
C PRO A 194 20.46 24.85 21.55
N LEU A 195 21.75 25.16 21.72
CA LEU A 195 22.72 25.21 20.63
C LEU A 195 23.38 23.83 20.45
N ILE A 196 23.21 23.20 19.29
CA ILE A 196 23.81 21.90 18.93
C ILE A 196 24.56 22.03 17.61
N ASP A 197 25.86 21.68 17.60
CA ASP A 197 26.75 21.81 16.42
C ASP A 197 26.68 23.22 15.78
N GLY A 198 26.42 24.26 16.59
CA GLY A 198 26.32 25.66 16.17
C GLY A 198 24.97 26.07 15.55
N ALA A 199 23.91 25.28 15.73
CA ALA A 199 22.54 25.62 15.32
C ALA A 199 21.61 25.54 16.53
N HIS A 200 20.70 26.50 16.67
CA HIS A 200 19.63 26.40 17.65
C HIS A 200 18.54 25.45 17.13
N VAL A 201 17.94 24.69 18.03
CA VAL A 201 16.94 23.66 17.71
C VAL A 201 15.69 23.79 18.57
N ASP A 202 14.57 23.35 18.03
CA ASP A 202 13.37 23.08 18.80
C ASP A 202 13.54 21.80 19.63
N VAL A 203 12.89 21.72 20.79
CA VAL A 203 12.94 20.53 21.67
C VAL A 203 11.55 20.00 21.96
N ASN A 204 11.40 18.71 21.72
CA ASN A 204 10.14 17.98 21.81
C ASN A 204 10.25 16.88 22.87
N ASP A 205 9.28 16.82 23.79
CA ASP A 205 9.14 15.72 24.73
C ASP A 205 8.45 14.54 24.03
N ILE A 206 8.99 13.34 24.22
CA ILE A 206 8.39 12.09 23.73
C ILE A 206 7.47 11.55 24.82
N LEU A 207 6.18 11.43 24.50
CA LEU A 207 5.12 11.14 25.48
C LEU A 207 4.62 9.69 25.40
N ALA A 208 4.89 9.01 24.28
CA ALA A 208 4.44 7.66 24.03
C ALA A 208 5.60 6.74 23.63
N PRO A 209 5.57 5.44 23.96
CA PRO A 209 6.54 4.46 23.47
C PRO A 209 6.48 4.29 21.94
N ASP A 210 5.30 4.47 21.37
CA ASP A 210 5.09 4.60 19.94
C ASP A 210 4.77 6.07 19.62
N PHE A 211 5.75 6.79 19.09
CA PHE A 211 5.61 8.21 18.75
C PHE A 211 5.73 8.48 17.25
N GLY A 212 5.62 7.42 16.44
CA GLY A 212 5.74 7.50 14.98
C GLY A 212 7.17 7.30 14.47
N GLN A 213 8.08 6.79 15.29
CA GLN A 213 9.47 6.54 14.90
C GLN A 213 9.61 5.50 13.79
N TRP A 214 10.52 5.72 12.85
CA TRP A 214 10.78 4.82 11.71
C TRP A 214 11.35 3.46 12.15
N SER A 215 12.12 3.39 13.24
CA SER A 215 12.73 2.12 13.68
C SER A 215 11.72 1.10 14.20
N LYS A 216 10.52 1.57 14.57
CA LYS A 216 9.47 0.71 15.09
C LYS A 216 8.75 0.04 13.93
N ASP A 217 8.92 -1.27 13.84
CA ASP A 217 8.16 -2.10 12.93
C ASP A 217 6.67 -2.04 13.28
N ARG A 218 5.90 -1.44 12.38
CA ARG A 218 4.44 -1.39 12.42
C ARG A 218 3.83 -2.13 11.22
N SER A 219 4.67 -2.86 10.47
CA SER A 219 4.20 -3.70 9.38
C SER A 219 3.27 -4.77 9.95
N VAL A 220 2.14 -4.95 9.28
CA VAL A 220 1.20 -5.98 9.65
C VAL A 220 1.76 -7.29 9.10
N THR A 221 2.34 -8.13 9.97
CA THR A 221 2.75 -9.47 9.57
C THR A 221 1.49 -10.26 9.20
N ILE A 222 1.32 -10.49 7.90
CA ILE A 222 0.31 -11.42 7.38
C ILE A 222 0.61 -12.80 8.00
N PRO A 223 -0.40 -13.49 8.58
CA PRO A 223 -0.15 -14.82 9.12
C PRO A 223 0.36 -15.73 8.00
N GLN A 224 1.37 -16.56 8.30
CA GLN A 224 1.75 -17.63 7.38
C GLN A 224 0.76 -18.78 7.55
N PHE A 225 0.14 -19.20 6.45
CA PHE A 225 -0.80 -20.32 6.41
C PHE A 225 -0.80 -20.94 5.02
N THR A 226 -1.27 -22.18 4.91
CA THR A 226 -1.47 -22.86 3.62
C THR A 226 -2.91 -22.66 3.17
N GLU A 227 -3.11 -22.05 2.00
CA GLU A 227 -4.42 -22.03 1.34
C GLU A 227 -4.52 -23.19 0.35
N LEU A 228 -5.56 -24.02 0.48
CA LEU A 228 -5.76 -25.20 -0.37
C LEU A 228 -7.04 -25.05 -1.19
N ASP A 229 -6.93 -25.25 -2.50
CA ASP A 229 -8.12 -25.39 -3.32
C ASP A 229 -8.73 -26.78 -3.18
N ARG A 230 -9.96 -26.79 -2.66
CA ARG A 230 -10.85 -27.94 -2.52
C ARG A 230 -12.24 -27.56 -3.02
N LEU A 231 -12.30 -26.83 -4.13
CA LEU A 231 -13.55 -26.35 -4.70
C LEU A 231 -14.47 -27.53 -5.03
N GLY A 232 -15.75 -27.42 -4.69
CA GLY A 232 -16.75 -28.45 -4.97
C GLY A 232 -18.13 -27.89 -5.33
N PRO A 233 -19.08 -28.77 -5.69
CA PRO A 233 -20.33 -28.38 -6.33
C PRO A 233 -21.43 -27.91 -5.36
N SER A 234 -21.16 -27.90 -4.05
CA SER A 234 -22.15 -27.60 -3.00
C SER A 234 -22.37 -26.08 -2.86
N HIS A 235 -22.93 -25.44 -3.88
CA HIS A 235 -23.15 -23.99 -3.91
C HIS A 235 -24.34 -23.62 -4.79
N SER A 236 -24.77 -22.36 -4.71
CA SER A 236 -25.79 -21.78 -5.58
C SER A 236 -25.33 -20.44 -6.16
N PRO A 237 -25.96 -19.92 -7.22
CA PRO A 237 -25.77 -18.54 -7.63
C PRO A 237 -26.13 -17.56 -6.50
N ARG A 238 -25.51 -16.38 -6.49
CA ARG A 238 -25.86 -15.29 -5.57
C ARG A 238 -27.08 -14.48 -6.01
N GLU A 239 -27.65 -14.77 -7.18
CA GLU A 239 -28.81 -14.06 -7.74
C GLU A 239 -28.63 -12.52 -7.79
N GLY A 240 -27.41 -12.06 -8.05
CA GLY A 240 -27.06 -10.63 -8.11
C GLY A 240 -26.98 -9.92 -6.75
N ALA A 241 -27.11 -10.63 -5.64
CA ALA A 241 -26.95 -10.05 -4.31
C ALA A 241 -25.51 -9.57 -4.09
N ARG A 242 -25.36 -8.36 -3.54
CA ARG A 242 -24.06 -7.87 -3.06
C ARG A 242 -23.68 -8.57 -1.76
N ILE A 243 -22.41 -8.92 -1.63
CA ILE A 243 -21.85 -9.47 -0.38
C ILE A 243 -21.71 -8.35 0.66
N THR A 244 -22.24 -8.57 1.86
CA THR A 244 -22.26 -7.57 2.94
C THR A 244 -21.62 -8.06 4.24
N ASN A 245 -21.46 -9.38 4.42
CA ASN A 245 -21.00 -9.93 5.68
C ASN A 245 -20.06 -11.13 5.52
N PHE A 246 -19.10 -11.24 6.44
CA PHE A 246 -18.28 -12.42 6.64
C PHE A 246 -18.68 -13.09 7.95
N LEU A 247 -19.04 -14.38 7.91
CA LEU A 247 -19.62 -15.09 9.05
C LEU A 247 -18.75 -16.26 9.49
N LEU A 248 -18.45 -16.30 10.79
CA LEU A 248 -17.73 -17.37 11.46
C LEU A 248 -18.69 -18.48 11.93
N HIS A 249 -18.23 -19.73 11.81
CA HIS A 249 -18.98 -20.94 12.15
C HIS A 249 -18.12 -21.92 12.96
N THR A 250 -18.75 -22.78 13.75
CA THR A 250 -18.11 -23.96 14.33
C THR A 250 -18.52 -25.23 13.57
N GLN A 251 -17.71 -26.29 13.68
CA GLN A 251 -17.99 -27.55 12.99
C GLN A 251 -18.96 -28.45 13.79
N GLU A 252 -18.92 -28.37 15.12
CA GLU A 252 -19.46 -29.40 16.01
C GLU A 252 -18.83 -30.80 15.77
N GLY A 253 -17.55 -30.80 15.41
CA GLY A 253 -16.82 -32.00 14.98
C GLY A 253 -15.36 -32.04 15.44
N ASN A 254 -14.60 -32.99 14.90
CA ASN A 254 -13.17 -33.20 15.19
C ASN A 254 -12.33 -33.24 13.90
N GLY A 255 -12.81 -32.61 12.81
CA GLY A 255 -12.13 -32.66 11.52
C GLY A 255 -10.93 -31.70 11.43
N THR A 256 -10.02 -32.01 10.52
CA THR A 256 -9.08 -31.02 9.94
C THR A 256 -9.80 -30.16 8.89
N ALA A 257 -9.16 -29.08 8.44
CA ALA A 257 -9.67 -28.25 7.35
C ALA A 257 -9.99 -29.09 6.11
N GLU A 258 -9.08 -29.96 5.68
CA GLU A 258 -9.25 -30.79 4.47
C GLU A 258 -10.33 -31.86 4.64
N SER A 259 -10.41 -32.50 5.81
CA SER A 259 -11.43 -33.51 6.05
C SER A 259 -12.84 -32.91 6.06
N LEU A 260 -12.98 -31.69 6.60
CA LEU A 260 -14.23 -30.95 6.55
C LEU A 260 -14.51 -30.49 5.12
N ALA A 261 -13.53 -29.96 4.39
CA ALA A 261 -13.69 -29.61 2.98
C ALA A 261 -14.17 -30.80 2.13
N ALA A 262 -13.60 -31.99 2.33
CA ALA A 262 -14.03 -33.21 1.64
C ALA A 262 -15.48 -33.57 1.98
N TYR A 263 -15.91 -33.42 3.24
CA TYR A 263 -17.30 -33.60 3.64
C TYR A 263 -18.24 -32.59 2.94
N LEU A 264 -17.87 -31.32 2.90
CA LEU A 264 -18.70 -30.26 2.28
C LEU A 264 -18.81 -30.41 0.77
N ASN A 265 -17.84 -31.05 0.12
CA ASN A 265 -17.86 -31.33 -1.32
C ASN A 265 -18.83 -32.44 -1.74
N ASN A 266 -19.43 -33.16 -0.79
CA ASN A 266 -20.53 -34.07 -1.08
C ASN A 266 -21.87 -33.31 -1.00
N PRO A 267 -22.53 -32.99 -2.13
CA PRO A 267 -23.75 -32.19 -2.14
C PRO A 267 -24.92 -32.87 -1.42
N SER A 268 -24.89 -34.19 -1.24
CA SER A 268 -25.90 -34.91 -0.44
C SER A 268 -25.91 -34.51 1.04
N ASN A 269 -24.85 -33.87 1.54
CA ASN A 269 -24.81 -33.35 2.91
C ASN A 269 -25.59 -32.04 3.08
N GLY A 270 -25.91 -31.34 1.98
CA GLY A 270 -26.77 -30.14 2.02
C GLY A 270 -26.19 -28.94 2.77
N VAL A 271 -24.87 -28.92 3.00
CA VAL A 271 -24.16 -27.85 3.71
C VAL A 271 -22.80 -27.59 3.06
N SER A 272 -22.41 -26.31 3.02
CA SER A 272 -21.07 -25.91 2.59
C SER A 272 -20.67 -24.60 3.27
N TYR A 273 -19.38 -24.27 3.19
CA TYR A 273 -18.81 -22.98 3.59
C TYR A 273 -17.87 -22.52 2.46
N HIS A 274 -17.44 -21.26 2.49
CA HIS A 274 -16.42 -20.78 1.54
C HIS A 274 -15.04 -21.26 1.99
N TYR A 275 -14.80 -21.23 3.31
CA TYR A 275 -13.54 -21.61 3.92
C TYR A 275 -13.74 -22.60 5.06
N THR A 276 -12.80 -23.53 5.16
CA THR A 276 -12.60 -24.37 6.35
C THR A 276 -11.20 -24.11 6.87
N LEU A 277 -11.04 -23.97 8.19
CA LEU A 277 -9.77 -23.54 8.79
C LEU A 277 -9.42 -24.36 10.02
N ARG A 278 -8.18 -24.88 10.07
CA ARG A 278 -7.58 -25.53 11.24
C ARG A 278 -6.07 -25.62 11.07
N ASP A 279 -5.33 -25.35 12.14
CA ASP A 279 -3.89 -25.58 12.29
C ASP A 279 -3.06 -24.95 11.16
N GLY A 280 -3.40 -23.72 10.79
CA GLY A 280 -2.70 -23.01 9.71
C GLY A 280 -3.03 -23.47 8.30
N VAL A 281 -4.07 -24.29 8.11
CA VAL A 281 -4.56 -24.71 6.79
C VAL A 281 -5.96 -24.15 6.55
N ALA A 282 -6.09 -23.32 5.52
CA ALA A 282 -7.36 -22.78 5.03
C ALA A 282 -7.75 -23.47 3.71
N ALA A 283 -8.72 -24.40 3.74
CA ALA A 283 -9.23 -25.00 2.51
C ALA A 283 -10.41 -24.17 1.96
N ARG A 284 -10.27 -23.72 0.70
CA ARG A 284 -11.29 -23.01 -0.07
C ARG A 284 -12.21 -24.01 -0.74
N VAL A 285 -13.48 -23.97 -0.40
CA VAL A 285 -14.50 -24.98 -0.77
C VAL A 285 -15.52 -24.43 -1.76
N VAL A 286 -15.93 -23.16 -1.58
CA VAL A 286 -16.83 -22.45 -2.49
C VAL A 286 -16.17 -21.12 -2.86
N PRO A 287 -16.06 -20.78 -4.16
CA PRO A 287 -15.60 -19.45 -4.59
C PRO A 287 -16.50 -18.36 -4.03
N GLU A 288 -15.95 -17.21 -3.62
CA GLU A 288 -16.75 -16.13 -3.03
C GLU A 288 -17.75 -15.51 -4.01
N GLU A 289 -17.63 -15.74 -5.31
CA GLU A 289 -18.57 -15.30 -6.34
C GLU A 289 -19.88 -16.11 -6.31
N LEU A 290 -19.89 -17.26 -5.64
CA LEU A 290 -21.03 -18.15 -5.47
C LEU A 290 -21.49 -18.18 -4.01
N ALA A 291 -22.73 -18.58 -3.78
CA ALA A 291 -23.31 -18.69 -2.44
C ALA A 291 -23.09 -20.10 -1.86
N ALA A 292 -22.37 -20.19 -0.73
CA ALA A 292 -22.31 -21.41 0.07
C ALA A 292 -23.65 -21.69 0.79
N TRP A 293 -23.93 -22.96 1.08
CA TRP A 293 -25.13 -23.41 1.78
C TRP A 293 -24.92 -23.43 3.29
N SER A 294 -24.79 -22.25 3.91
CA SER A 294 -24.37 -22.11 5.31
C SER A 294 -25.42 -21.52 6.25
N VAL A 295 -26.21 -20.55 5.76
CA VAL A 295 -27.01 -19.61 6.57
C VAL A 295 -28.38 -19.30 5.92
N LEU A 296 -28.98 -20.29 5.26
CA LEU A 296 -30.34 -20.20 4.68
C LEU A 296 -30.50 -18.99 3.72
N SER A 297 -31.49 -18.13 3.95
CA SER A 297 -31.75 -16.95 3.10
C SER A 297 -30.65 -15.89 3.15
N ALA A 298 -29.68 -16.01 4.06
CA ALA A 298 -28.51 -15.15 4.09
C ALA A 298 -27.35 -15.63 3.18
N ASN A 299 -27.46 -16.82 2.57
CA ASN A 299 -26.44 -17.37 1.69
C ASN A 299 -26.02 -16.39 0.57
N PRO A 300 -26.95 -15.72 -0.15
CA PRO A 300 -26.57 -14.89 -1.30
C PRO A 300 -25.67 -13.69 -0.97
N PHE A 301 -25.76 -13.14 0.24
CA PHE A 301 -25.04 -11.91 0.64
C PHE A 301 -23.94 -12.14 1.69
N THR A 302 -23.58 -13.39 1.98
CA THR A 302 -22.56 -13.73 2.99
C THR A 302 -21.39 -14.52 2.41
N VAL A 303 -20.22 -14.33 3.03
CA VAL A 303 -19.07 -15.24 2.97
C VAL A 303 -18.99 -15.97 4.31
N ASN A 304 -18.62 -17.25 4.30
CA ASN A 304 -18.75 -18.13 5.47
C ASN A 304 -17.48 -18.95 5.70
N LEU A 305 -16.92 -18.89 6.91
CA LEU A 305 -15.74 -19.64 7.34
C LEU A 305 -16.09 -20.53 8.53
N CYS A 306 -15.76 -21.81 8.45
CA CYS A 306 -15.93 -22.75 9.56
C CYS A 306 -14.58 -23.16 10.14
N PHE A 307 -14.43 -23.01 11.46
CA PHE A 307 -13.28 -23.57 12.17
C PHE A 307 -13.47 -25.09 12.31
N ALA A 308 -12.73 -25.90 11.54
CA ALA A 308 -12.83 -27.35 11.65
C ALA A 308 -12.39 -27.81 13.05
N GLY A 309 -12.96 -28.85 13.63
CA GLY A 309 -12.65 -29.35 14.97
C GLY A 309 -13.21 -28.52 16.14
N SER A 310 -13.88 -27.41 15.86
CA SER A 310 -14.40 -26.48 16.88
C SER A 310 -15.82 -26.82 17.33
N ARG A 311 -16.21 -26.23 18.47
CA ARG A 311 -17.54 -26.36 19.07
C ARG A 311 -17.98 -25.04 19.70
N VAL A 312 -19.27 -24.77 19.64
CA VAL A 312 -19.97 -23.67 20.33
C VAL A 312 -19.75 -23.71 21.84
N ALA A 313 -19.56 -24.90 22.42
CA ALA A 313 -19.35 -25.11 23.84
C ALA A 313 -17.91 -24.90 24.30
N TRP A 314 -16.97 -24.59 23.39
CA TRP A 314 -15.59 -24.32 23.77
C TRP A 314 -15.47 -23.15 24.73
N SER A 315 -14.62 -23.32 25.73
CA SER A 315 -14.19 -22.25 26.62
C SER A 315 -13.32 -21.23 25.87
N ARG A 316 -13.17 -20.04 26.45
CA ARG A 316 -12.29 -19.00 25.91
C ARG A 316 -10.85 -19.51 25.76
N ASP A 317 -10.33 -20.26 26.73
CA ASP A 317 -8.96 -20.78 26.68
C ASP A 317 -8.74 -21.76 25.52
N GLN A 318 -9.75 -22.56 25.19
CA GLN A 318 -9.69 -23.45 24.02
C GLN A 318 -9.66 -22.67 22.70
N TRP A 319 -10.38 -21.53 22.63
CA TRP A 319 -10.28 -20.63 21.48
C TRP A 319 -8.93 -19.94 21.41
N LEU A 320 -8.40 -19.44 22.54
CA LEU A 320 -7.10 -18.78 22.57
C LEU A 320 -5.94 -19.74 22.29
N ALA A 321 -6.09 -21.03 22.57
CA ALA A 321 -5.11 -22.06 22.20
C ALA A 321 -4.91 -22.17 20.67
N ILE A 322 -5.85 -21.67 19.87
CA ILE A 322 -5.79 -21.66 18.41
C ILE A 322 -5.70 -20.24 17.85
N ASP A 323 -5.08 -19.31 18.59
CA ASP A 323 -4.96 -17.89 18.20
C ASP A 323 -4.37 -17.70 16.78
N GLY A 324 -3.49 -18.60 16.34
CA GLY A 324 -3.00 -18.63 14.96
C GLY A 324 -4.13 -18.72 13.93
N ASP A 325 -5.12 -19.60 14.15
CA ASP A 325 -6.30 -19.74 13.29
C ASP A 325 -7.24 -18.54 13.43
N LEU A 326 -7.39 -17.96 14.63
CA LEU A 326 -8.17 -16.73 14.83
C LEU A 326 -7.59 -15.58 14.00
N ARG A 327 -6.27 -15.45 13.97
CA ARG A 327 -5.54 -14.45 13.19
C ARG A 327 -5.68 -14.69 11.69
N ILE A 328 -5.63 -15.94 11.22
CA ILE A 328 -5.86 -16.29 9.81
C ILE A 328 -7.30 -15.96 9.41
N ALA A 329 -8.30 -16.33 10.21
CA ALA A 329 -9.70 -16.02 9.94
C ALA A 329 -9.94 -14.50 9.87
N ALA A 330 -9.33 -13.71 10.76
CA ALA A 330 -9.40 -12.26 10.73
C ALA A 330 -8.78 -11.67 9.44
N TYR A 331 -7.62 -12.18 9.02
CA TYR A 331 -6.98 -11.79 7.76
C TYR A 331 -7.87 -12.12 6.55
N LEU A 332 -8.43 -13.33 6.49
CA LEU A 332 -9.33 -13.75 5.41
C LEU A 332 -10.60 -12.90 5.35
N ALA A 333 -11.16 -12.53 6.51
CA ALA A 333 -12.34 -11.69 6.61
C ALA A 333 -12.07 -10.26 6.09
N VAL A 334 -10.93 -9.66 6.46
CA VAL A 334 -10.51 -8.34 5.95
C VAL A 334 -10.21 -8.40 4.44
N ARG A 335 -9.53 -9.46 3.98
CA ARG A 335 -9.26 -9.69 2.54
C ARG A 335 -10.56 -9.75 1.74
N SER A 336 -11.58 -10.44 2.26
CA SER A 336 -12.91 -10.54 1.66
C SER A 336 -13.65 -9.19 1.66
N ALA A 337 -13.64 -8.48 2.79
CA ALA A 337 -14.25 -7.15 2.93
C ALA A 337 -13.69 -6.14 1.92
N HIS A 338 -12.37 -6.10 1.76
CA HIS A 338 -11.73 -5.24 0.77
C HIS A 338 -12.06 -5.65 -0.67
N ARG A 339 -12.04 -6.95 -0.98
CA ARG A 339 -12.36 -7.47 -2.32
C ARG A 339 -13.77 -7.08 -2.77
N HIS A 340 -14.74 -7.17 -1.86
CA HIS A 340 -16.16 -7.00 -2.18
C HIS A 340 -16.75 -5.65 -1.72
N GLY A 341 -15.93 -4.79 -1.11
CA GLY A 341 -16.29 -3.42 -0.76
C GLY A 341 -17.32 -3.28 0.38
N TYR A 342 -17.28 -4.16 1.39
CA TYR A 342 -18.10 -4.05 2.60
C TYR A 342 -17.25 -3.75 3.85
N SER A 343 -17.91 -3.36 4.95
CA SER A 343 -17.24 -2.93 6.20
C SER A 343 -16.36 -4.02 6.83
N THR A 344 -15.23 -3.64 7.42
CA THR A 344 -14.40 -4.52 8.27
C THR A 344 -14.81 -4.48 9.75
N GLN A 345 -15.89 -3.76 10.10
CA GLN A 345 -16.38 -3.70 11.48
C GLN A 345 -16.70 -5.10 12.00
N VAL A 346 -16.19 -5.42 13.19
CA VAL A 346 -16.59 -6.63 13.91
C VAL A 346 -17.89 -6.37 14.67
N ILE A 347 -18.93 -7.14 14.35
CA ILE A 347 -20.26 -7.08 14.97
C ILE A 347 -20.34 -8.22 15.98
N ALA A 348 -19.83 -7.99 17.19
CA ALA A 348 -19.93 -8.93 18.32
C ALA A 348 -21.25 -8.75 19.09
N PRO A 349 -21.64 -9.70 19.97
CA PRO A 349 -22.73 -9.49 20.92
C PRO A 349 -22.49 -8.25 21.82
N PRO A 350 -23.53 -7.44 22.12
CA PRO A 350 -24.88 -7.52 21.60
C PRO A 350 -24.96 -7.08 20.13
N TYR A 351 -25.59 -7.91 19.31
CA TYR A 351 -25.65 -7.71 17.86
C TYR A 351 -26.60 -6.57 17.46
N HIS A 352 -26.27 -5.92 16.33
CA HIS A 352 -27.12 -4.97 15.62
C HIS A 352 -26.96 -5.18 14.11
N VAL A 353 -28.02 -4.95 13.33
CA VAL A 353 -27.99 -5.16 11.88
C VAL A 353 -27.02 -4.17 11.22
N ALA A 354 -25.95 -4.68 10.61
CA ALA A 354 -24.94 -3.90 9.90
C ALA A 354 -24.15 -4.78 8.91
N GLU A 355 -23.43 -4.12 8.00
CA GLU A 355 -22.40 -4.76 7.18
C GLU A 355 -21.14 -4.95 8.02
N GLY A 356 -20.47 -6.09 7.87
CA GLY A 356 -19.31 -6.38 8.70
C GLY A 356 -19.04 -7.86 8.91
N ILE A 357 -18.10 -8.11 9.82
CA ILE A 357 -17.63 -9.45 10.20
C ILE A 357 -18.36 -9.87 11.47
N SER A 358 -18.99 -11.05 11.45
CA SER A 358 -19.75 -11.57 12.58
C SER A 358 -19.77 -13.10 12.56
N ASP A 359 -20.75 -13.73 13.21
CA ASP A 359 -20.93 -15.17 13.28
C ASP A 359 -22.35 -15.61 12.88
N HIS A 360 -22.64 -16.91 12.91
CA HIS A 360 -23.99 -17.41 12.62
C HIS A 360 -25.02 -16.89 13.65
N ASN A 361 -24.64 -16.75 14.92
CA ASN A 361 -25.55 -16.27 15.96
C ASN A 361 -26.04 -14.84 15.69
N TYR A 362 -25.24 -13.98 15.03
CA TYR A 362 -25.73 -12.71 14.45
C TYR A 362 -26.88 -12.90 13.46
N VAL A 363 -26.77 -13.88 12.55
CA VAL A 363 -27.82 -14.18 11.57
C VAL A 363 -29.13 -14.55 12.27
N THR A 364 -29.05 -15.34 13.34
CA THR A 364 -30.23 -15.71 14.14
C THR A 364 -30.76 -14.55 14.97
N ARG A 365 -29.90 -13.80 15.66
CA ARG A 365 -30.33 -12.81 16.66
C ARG A 365 -30.65 -11.44 16.07
N ALA A 366 -29.89 -11.00 15.06
CA ALA A 366 -30.07 -9.69 14.44
C ALA A 366 -30.91 -9.77 13.17
N LEU A 367 -30.74 -10.81 12.33
CA LEU A 367 -31.49 -10.95 11.08
C LEU A 367 -32.76 -11.79 11.22
N GLY A 368 -32.92 -12.55 12.32
CA GLY A 368 -34.06 -13.42 12.53
C GLY A 368 -34.08 -14.65 11.61
N ILE A 369 -32.92 -15.08 11.10
CA ILE A 369 -32.78 -16.19 10.15
C ILE A 369 -32.10 -17.38 10.85
N GLY A 370 -32.73 -18.55 10.78
CA GLY A 370 -32.21 -19.78 11.38
C GLY A 370 -32.27 -19.80 12.91
N SER A 371 -31.58 -20.78 13.52
CA SER A 371 -31.57 -21.00 14.97
C SER A 371 -30.19 -21.39 15.52
N HIS A 372 -29.14 -21.15 14.76
CA HIS A 372 -27.78 -21.53 15.10
C HIS A 372 -27.12 -20.52 16.03
N THR A 373 -26.13 -20.98 16.80
CA THR A 373 -25.51 -20.19 17.89
C THR A 373 -23.99 -20.13 17.79
N ASP A 374 -23.41 -20.63 16.69
CA ASP A 374 -21.99 -20.45 16.36
C ASP A 374 -21.63 -18.96 16.41
N VAL A 375 -20.49 -18.55 16.97
CA VAL A 375 -19.34 -19.36 17.47
C VAL A 375 -19.37 -19.66 18.97
N GLY A 376 -20.47 -19.32 19.63
CA GLY A 376 -20.70 -19.58 21.05
C GLY A 376 -20.30 -18.42 21.97
N PRO A 377 -20.81 -18.41 23.22
CA PRO A 377 -20.72 -17.26 24.11
C PRO A 377 -19.30 -16.99 24.64
N SER A 378 -18.39 -17.96 24.54
CA SER A 378 -17.02 -17.83 25.04
C SER A 378 -16.00 -17.48 23.95
N PHE A 379 -16.44 -17.23 22.71
CA PHE A 379 -15.54 -16.83 21.63
C PHE A 379 -14.86 -15.48 21.97
N PRO A 380 -13.54 -15.35 21.76
CA PRO A 380 -12.79 -14.18 22.19
C PRO A 380 -12.92 -13.02 21.18
N TRP A 381 -14.10 -12.39 21.15
CA TRP A 381 -14.41 -11.29 20.23
C TRP A 381 -13.46 -10.09 20.36
N ASP A 382 -12.95 -9.81 21.55
CA ASP A 382 -11.94 -8.77 21.80
C ASP A 382 -10.61 -9.06 21.08
N VAL A 383 -10.15 -10.32 21.14
CA VAL A 383 -8.93 -10.76 20.45
C VAL A 383 -9.14 -10.78 18.94
N PHE A 384 -10.25 -11.36 18.48
CA PHE A 384 -10.58 -11.41 17.06
C PHE A 384 -10.75 -10.00 16.47
N ALA A 385 -11.43 -9.09 17.16
CA ALA A 385 -11.57 -7.70 16.75
C ALA A 385 -10.22 -6.96 16.73
N SER A 386 -9.32 -7.25 17.67
CA SER A 386 -7.96 -6.72 17.65
C SER A 386 -7.18 -7.21 16.42
N HIS A 387 -7.28 -8.49 16.06
CA HIS A 387 -6.67 -9.02 14.83
C HIS A 387 -7.26 -8.37 13.58
N VAL A 388 -8.59 -8.29 13.49
CA VAL A 388 -9.28 -7.62 12.38
C VAL A 388 -8.85 -6.16 12.27
N ALA A 389 -8.79 -5.40 13.37
CA ALA A 389 -8.34 -4.02 13.35
C ALA A 389 -6.88 -3.88 12.88
N GLY A 390 -6.02 -4.82 13.29
CA GLY A 390 -4.64 -4.93 12.82
C GLY A 390 -4.57 -5.10 11.30
N PHE A 391 -5.39 -5.97 10.71
CA PHE A 391 -5.43 -6.19 9.26
C PHE A 391 -6.21 -5.12 8.50
N ALA A 392 -7.29 -4.57 9.05
CA ALA A 392 -8.12 -3.54 8.41
C ALA A 392 -7.38 -2.20 8.28
N GLY A 393 -6.41 -1.94 9.16
CA GLY A 393 -5.47 -0.82 9.02
C GLY A 393 -4.42 -1.01 7.92
N ALA A 394 -4.19 -2.26 7.48
CA ALA A 394 -3.44 -2.58 6.27
C ALA A 394 -4.42 -2.57 5.09
N ARG A 395 -4.41 -1.48 4.30
CA ARG A 395 -5.07 -1.48 2.99
C ARG A 395 -4.56 -2.67 2.15
N PRO A 396 -5.35 -3.17 1.18
CA PRO A 396 -4.78 -4.01 0.13
C PRO A 396 -3.51 -3.33 -0.36
N ASN A 397 -2.44 -4.09 -0.47
CA ASN A 397 -1.22 -3.55 -1.01
C ASN A 397 -1.50 -3.08 -2.46
N ALA A 398 -0.62 -2.25 -3.00
CA ALA A 398 -0.83 -1.69 -4.33
C ALA A 398 -0.99 -2.78 -5.42
N ILE A 399 -0.44 -3.98 -5.18
CA ILE A 399 -0.62 -5.15 -6.04
C ILE A 399 -2.07 -5.60 -6.08
N ASP A 400 -2.73 -5.71 -4.93
CA ASP A 400 -4.12 -6.14 -4.81
C ASP A 400 -5.09 -5.06 -5.36
N ASP A 401 -4.81 -3.78 -5.11
CA ASP A 401 -5.58 -2.67 -5.72
C ASP A 401 -5.48 -2.69 -7.25
N ARG A 402 -4.27 -2.91 -7.79
CA ARG A 402 -4.05 -3.02 -9.23
C ARG A 402 -4.73 -4.24 -9.81
N ALA A 403 -4.71 -5.37 -9.11
CA ALA A 403 -5.36 -6.58 -9.54
C ALA A 403 -6.89 -6.41 -9.62
N ALA A 404 -7.49 -5.75 -8.63
CA ALA A 404 -8.92 -5.43 -8.64
C ALA A 404 -9.29 -4.52 -9.83
N ALA A 405 -8.41 -3.57 -10.19
CA ALA A 405 -8.58 -2.73 -11.37
C ALA A 405 -8.30 -3.44 -12.71
N SER A 406 -7.84 -4.69 -12.68
CA SER A 406 -7.41 -5.45 -13.87
C SER A 406 -8.08 -6.84 -13.94
N PRO A 407 -9.42 -6.92 -14.11
CA PRO A 407 -10.15 -8.19 -14.03
C PRO A 407 -9.68 -9.28 -15.00
N TRP A 408 -9.02 -8.88 -16.10
CA TRP A 408 -8.45 -9.79 -17.10
C TRP A 408 -7.31 -10.66 -16.55
N LEU A 409 -6.72 -10.32 -15.39
CA LEU A 409 -5.66 -11.11 -14.76
C LEU A 409 -6.12 -12.50 -14.32
N GLY A 410 -7.41 -12.67 -14.04
CA GLY A 410 -7.97 -13.89 -13.47
C GLY A 410 -7.55 -14.13 -12.02
N ALA A 411 -7.66 -15.37 -11.55
CA ALA A 411 -7.38 -15.72 -10.16
C ALA A 411 -5.90 -15.53 -9.80
N ARG A 412 -5.64 -15.08 -8.57
CA ARG A 412 -4.30 -14.97 -7.99
C ARG A 412 -3.71 -16.37 -7.76
N ARG A 413 -2.43 -16.56 -8.09
CA ARG A 413 -1.68 -17.81 -7.93
C ARG A 413 -0.66 -17.80 -6.80
N THR A 414 -0.10 -16.63 -6.47
CA THR A 414 0.84 -16.50 -5.34
C THR A 414 0.12 -16.15 -4.03
N ASP A 415 0.63 -16.72 -2.94
CA ASP A 415 0.22 -16.41 -1.58
C ASP A 415 0.81 -15.06 -1.15
N GLY A 416 -0.02 -14.01 -1.24
CA GLY A 416 0.44 -12.65 -0.93
C GLY A 416 1.54 -12.15 -1.88
N GLU A 417 2.20 -11.09 -1.47
CA GLU A 417 3.28 -10.51 -2.26
C GLU A 417 4.58 -11.28 -2.06
N VAL A 418 5.28 -11.57 -3.15
CA VAL A 418 6.62 -12.16 -3.16
C VAL A 418 7.64 -11.05 -3.29
N ALA A 419 8.68 -11.06 -2.46
CA ALA A 419 9.81 -10.15 -2.60
C ALA A 419 10.57 -10.43 -3.90
N THR A 420 10.87 -9.37 -4.64
CA THR A 420 11.79 -9.45 -5.79
C THR A 420 13.21 -9.77 -5.28
N PRO A 421 14.07 -10.48 -6.07
CA PRO A 421 15.41 -10.85 -5.63
C PRO A 421 16.35 -9.67 -5.33
N ASP A 422 16.06 -8.48 -5.86
CA ASP A 422 16.79 -7.24 -5.54
C ASP A 422 16.41 -6.65 -4.16
N GLY A 423 15.34 -7.17 -3.53
CA GLY A 423 14.82 -6.74 -2.23
C GLY A 423 14.03 -5.42 -2.24
N LEU A 424 13.87 -4.77 -3.39
CA LEU A 424 13.29 -3.42 -3.49
C LEU A 424 11.79 -3.44 -3.80
N GLY A 425 11.34 -4.40 -4.59
CA GLY A 425 9.97 -4.52 -5.06
C GLY A 425 9.24 -5.74 -4.50
N ARG A 426 8.01 -5.86 -4.97
CA ARG A 426 7.09 -6.95 -4.66
C ARG A 426 6.38 -7.37 -5.94
N PHE A 427 5.97 -8.62 -6.04
CA PHE A 427 5.12 -9.07 -7.14
C PHE A 427 4.10 -10.13 -6.68
N ALA A 428 3.06 -10.31 -7.48
CA ALA A 428 2.16 -11.45 -7.38
C ALA A 428 1.83 -12.01 -8.77
N GLU A 429 1.64 -13.33 -8.85
CA GLU A 429 1.22 -14.02 -10.07
C GLU A 429 -0.30 -14.21 -10.09
N PHE A 430 -0.88 -14.15 -11.28
CA PHE A 430 -2.28 -14.39 -11.60
C PHE A 430 -2.41 -15.32 -12.81
N GLU A 431 -3.60 -15.84 -13.08
CA GLU A 431 -3.87 -16.79 -14.18
C GLU A 431 -3.39 -16.32 -15.55
N HIS A 432 -3.49 -15.02 -15.82
CA HIS A 432 -3.23 -14.43 -17.13
C HIS A 432 -2.15 -13.34 -17.09
N GLY A 433 -1.51 -13.10 -15.95
CA GLY A 433 -0.44 -12.13 -15.85
C GLY A 433 0.17 -12.02 -14.45
N TYR A 434 0.92 -10.97 -14.25
CA TYR A 434 1.61 -10.65 -13.00
C TYR A 434 1.27 -9.22 -12.62
N VAL A 435 1.35 -8.88 -11.35
CA VAL A 435 1.37 -7.48 -10.91
C VAL A 435 2.67 -7.25 -10.16
N TYR A 436 3.44 -6.27 -10.62
CA TYR A 436 4.70 -5.85 -10.00
C TYR A 436 4.52 -4.50 -9.34
N TRP A 437 5.06 -4.34 -8.14
CA TRP A 437 5.10 -3.09 -7.39
C TRP A 437 6.54 -2.70 -7.04
N HIS A 438 6.81 -1.39 -7.14
CA HIS A 438 8.03 -0.77 -6.64
C HIS A 438 7.70 0.60 -6.01
N PRO A 439 8.39 1.02 -4.92
CA PRO A 439 8.09 2.27 -4.21
C PRO A 439 8.13 3.53 -5.09
N SER A 440 8.96 3.57 -6.13
CA SER A 440 9.07 4.74 -7.02
C SER A 440 8.16 4.71 -8.25
N THR A 441 7.59 3.55 -8.62
CA THR A 441 6.76 3.43 -9.84
C THR A 441 5.31 3.09 -9.51
N GLY A 442 5.02 2.42 -8.39
CA GLY A 442 3.70 1.92 -8.06
C GLY A 442 3.47 0.50 -8.61
N ALA A 443 2.21 0.06 -8.62
CA ALA A 443 1.84 -1.29 -9.07
C ALA A 443 1.26 -1.28 -10.49
N TYR A 444 1.75 -2.19 -11.33
CA TYR A 444 1.29 -2.35 -12.72
C TYR A 444 1.09 -3.80 -13.10
N ALA A 445 0.04 -4.07 -13.88
CA ALA A 445 -0.27 -5.39 -14.37
C ALA A 445 0.51 -5.69 -15.68
N ILE A 446 1.17 -6.85 -15.73
CA ILE A 446 1.98 -7.33 -16.85
C ILE A 446 1.30 -8.57 -17.43
N PRO A 447 0.80 -8.54 -18.69
CA PRO A 447 0.23 -9.72 -19.32
C PRO A 447 1.26 -10.85 -19.49
N THR A 448 0.84 -12.10 -19.43
CA THR A 448 1.73 -13.27 -19.60
C THR A 448 2.56 -13.19 -20.90
N ALA A 449 1.96 -12.65 -21.97
CA ALA A 449 2.62 -12.48 -23.27
C ALA A 449 3.81 -11.51 -23.24
N ILE A 450 3.81 -10.53 -22.32
CA ILE A 450 4.93 -9.61 -22.08
C ILE A 450 5.87 -10.19 -21.03
N MET A 451 5.31 -10.82 -19.99
CA MET A 451 6.09 -11.38 -18.87
C MET A 451 7.15 -12.38 -19.32
N ALA A 452 6.84 -13.23 -20.31
CA ALA A 452 7.81 -14.20 -20.83
C ALA A 452 9.10 -13.52 -21.33
N LYS A 453 8.98 -12.42 -22.07
CA LYS A 453 10.15 -11.65 -22.54
C LYS A 453 10.81 -10.86 -21.42
N TYR A 454 10.04 -10.36 -20.46
CA TYR A 454 10.59 -9.68 -19.29
C TYR A 454 11.48 -10.63 -18.47
N ALA A 455 11.03 -11.89 -18.28
CA ALA A 455 11.80 -12.94 -17.64
C ALA A 455 13.09 -13.28 -18.40
N GLU A 456 13.02 -13.47 -19.73
CA GLU A 456 14.20 -13.68 -20.57
C GLU A 456 15.22 -12.52 -20.50
N SER A 457 14.74 -11.33 -20.16
CA SER A 457 15.56 -10.12 -20.06
C SER A 457 16.16 -9.93 -18.66
N GLY A 458 15.99 -10.89 -17.75
CA GLY A 458 16.52 -10.83 -16.38
C GLY A 458 15.59 -10.14 -15.38
N TRP A 459 14.30 -10.01 -15.70
CA TRP A 459 13.29 -9.37 -14.85
C TRP A 459 13.73 -7.95 -14.41
N GLU A 460 13.42 -7.55 -13.17
CA GLU A 460 13.74 -6.24 -12.58
C GLU A 460 15.25 -6.00 -12.41
N ALA A 461 16.05 -7.07 -12.31
CA ALA A 461 17.50 -6.98 -12.27
C ALA A 461 18.12 -6.75 -13.67
N GLY A 462 17.31 -6.90 -14.72
CA GLY A 462 17.68 -6.68 -16.10
C GLY A 462 17.69 -5.21 -16.52
N PRO A 463 18.04 -4.91 -17.78
CA PRO A 463 18.16 -3.54 -18.30
C PRO A 463 16.83 -2.77 -18.35
N LEU A 464 15.68 -3.46 -18.18
CA LEU A 464 14.36 -2.82 -18.23
C LEU A 464 13.93 -2.25 -16.86
N GLY A 465 14.35 -2.83 -15.74
CA GLY A 465 13.86 -2.45 -14.41
C GLY A 465 12.35 -2.70 -14.25
N TYR A 466 11.70 -1.96 -13.34
CA TYR A 466 10.28 -2.13 -13.01
C TYR A 466 9.33 -1.53 -14.06
N PRO A 467 8.07 -2.01 -14.16
CA PRO A 467 7.07 -1.38 -15.01
C PRO A 467 6.72 0.03 -14.51
N ILE A 468 6.41 0.92 -15.45
CA ILE A 468 6.03 2.33 -15.20
C ILE A 468 4.67 2.70 -15.81
N ALA A 469 4.04 1.77 -16.52
CA ALA A 469 2.74 1.96 -17.13
C ALA A 469 1.99 0.62 -17.29
N GLU A 470 0.66 0.71 -17.39
CA GLU A 470 -0.15 -0.40 -17.87
C GLU A 470 0.20 -0.76 -19.32
N HIS A 471 -0.03 -2.01 -19.68
CA HIS A 471 0.12 -2.41 -21.08
C HIS A 471 -0.88 -1.65 -21.96
N ALA A 472 -0.44 -1.21 -23.13
CA ALA A 472 -1.27 -0.58 -24.14
C ALA A 472 -1.58 -1.60 -25.24
N GLN A 473 -2.84 -1.64 -25.65
CA GLN A 473 -3.22 -2.20 -26.96
C GLN A 473 -2.82 -1.17 -28.01
N LEU A 474 -1.95 -1.58 -28.93
CA LEU A 474 -1.49 -0.70 -30.00
C LEU A 474 -2.38 -0.89 -31.23
N PRO A 475 -2.98 0.20 -31.78
CA PRO A 475 -3.64 0.13 -33.07
C PRO A 475 -2.59 -0.20 -34.13
N ASP A 476 -2.95 -1.07 -35.07
CA ASP A 476 -2.07 -1.44 -36.16
C ASP A 476 -2.50 -0.72 -37.44
N PRO A 477 -1.88 0.41 -37.80
CA PRO A 477 -2.24 1.14 -39.02
C PRO A 477 -1.92 0.37 -40.31
N ARG A 478 -1.19 -0.75 -40.25
CA ARG A 478 -0.84 -1.59 -41.39
C ARG A 478 -1.71 -2.86 -41.49
N GLY A 479 -2.63 -3.08 -40.54
CA GLY A 479 -3.62 -4.16 -40.59
C GLY A 479 -3.05 -5.57 -40.41
N THR A 480 -1.91 -5.72 -39.77
CA THR A 480 -1.19 -6.98 -39.53
C THR A 480 -1.59 -7.73 -38.24
N GLY A 481 -2.42 -7.14 -37.37
CA GLY A 481 -3.05 -7.80 -36.23
C GLY A 481 -2.91 -7.04 -34.90
N PRO A 482 -3.55 -7.51 -33.81
CA PRO A 482 -3.46 -6.85 -32.51
C PRO A 482 -2.04 -6.95 -31.94
N ALA A 483 -1.59 -5.87 -31.29
CA ALA A 483 -0.29 -5.80 -30.65
C ALA A 483 -0.42 -5.19 -29.25
N VAL A 484 0.44 -5.65 -28.34
CA VAL A 484 0.55 -5.10 -26.99
C VAL A 484 1.95 -4.59 -26.74
N ALA A 485 2.06 -3.48 -26.03
CA ALA A 485 3.33 -2.97 -25.56
C ALA A 485 3.23 -2.52 -24.10
N GLN A 486 4.35 -2.59 -23.39
CA GLN A 486 4.41 -2.12 -22.00
C GLN A 486 5.74 -1.43 -21.73
N ALA A 487 5.66 -0.30 -21.03
CA ALA A 487 6.81 0.51 -20.66
C ALA A 487 7.36 0.12 -19.28
N PHE A 488 8.68 0.13 -19.20
CA PHE A 488 9.50 -0.13 -18.03
C PHE A 488 10.50 1.02 -17.85
N GLN A 489 11.15 1.11 -16.69
CA GLN A 489 12.09 2.19 -16.37
C GLN A 489 13.18 2.40 -17.43
N GLY A 490 13.72 1.31 -17.99
CA GLY A 490 14.83 1.33 -18.95
C GLY A 490 14.42 1.17 -20.42
N GLY A 491 13.14 0.97 -20.73
CA GLY A 491 12.70 0.69 -22.09
C GLY A 491 11.27 0.17 -22.17
N ALA A 492 10.96 -0.61 -23.21
CA ALA A 492 9.64 -1.20 -23.39
C ALA A 492 9.73 -2.58 -24.04
N ILE A 493 8.69 -3.40 -23.84
CA ILE A 493 8.52 -4.68 -24.53
C ILE A 493 7.33 -4.55 -25.48
N TYR A 494 7.52 -5.02 -26.72
CA TYR A 494 6.50 -5.03 -27.77
C TYR A 494 6.21 -6.47 -28.18
N ARG A 495 4.92 -6.79 -28.39
CA ARG A 495 4.45 -8.12 -28.78
C ARG A 495 3.33 -7.99 -29.82
N ARG A 496 3.59 -8.44 -31.05
CA ARG A 496 2.55 -8.62 -32.09
C ARG A 496 1.93 -10.00 -32.00
N ALA A 497 0.62 -10.13 -32.13
CA ALA A 497 -0.03 -11.45 -32.12
C ALA A 497 0.65 -12.42 -33.11
N GLY A 498 0.94 -13.65 -32.64
CA GLY A 498 1.57 -14.70 -33.46
C GLY A 498 3.08 -14.59 -33.70
N GLN A 499 3.76 -13.49 -33.31
CA GLN A 499 5.23 -13.35 -33.49
C GLN A 499 6.03 -13.73 -32.23
N PRO A 500 7.28 -13.31 -32.02
CA PRO A 500 7.88 -13.20 -30.68
C PRO A 500 7.63 -11.82 -30.03
N ALA A 501 7.93 -11.68 -28.73
CA ALA A 501 8.08 -10.37 -28.11
C ALA A 501 9.52 -9.88 -28.28
N TYR A 502 9.74 -8.58 -28.27
CA TYR A 502 11.07 -7.98 -28.31
C TYR A 502 11.15 -6.79 -27.37
N ARG A 503 12.28 -6.65 -26.68
CA ARG A 503 12.57 -5.47 -25.86
C ARG A 503 13.26 -4.40 -26.71
N VAL A 504 12.93 -3.14 -26.45
CA VAL A 504 13.60 -1.98 -27.04
C VAL A 504 13.98 -1.06 -25.89
N HIS A 505 15.28 -0.76 -25.74
CA HIS A 505 15.79 -0.01 -24.59
C HIS A 505 16.96 0.89 -24.98
N GLY A 506 17.37 1.74 -24.03
CA GLY A 506 18.55 2.59 -24.15
C GLY A 506 18.59 3.43 -25.42
N ALA A 507 19.80 3.66 -25.93
CA ALA A 507 20.03 4.60 -27.03
C ALA A 507 19.45 4.15 -28.38
N ILE A 508 19.35 2.83 -28.61
CA ILE A 508 18.64 2.29 -29.79
C ILE A 508 17.15 2.59 -29.69
N GLY A 509 16.54 2.40 -28.52
CA GLY A 509 15.14 2.74 -28.29
C GLY A 509 14.85 4.22 -28.42
N GLU A 510 15.74 5.09 -27.92
CA GLU A 510 15.62 6.54 -28.12
C GLU A 510 15.66 6.93 -29.60
N ARG A 511 16.54 6.29 -30.38
CA ARG A 511 16.63 6.52 -31.83
C ARG A 511 15.38 6.03 -32.56
N TRP A 512 14.88 4.85 -32.22
CA TRP A 512 13.66 4.29 -32.80
C TRP A 512 12.43 5.13 -32.46
N ARG A 513 12.31 5.58 -31.21
CA ARG A 513 11.30 6.56 -30.78
C ARG A 513 11.35 7.82 -31.64
N ALA A 514 12.54 8.37 -31.85
CA ALA A 514 12.71 9.57 -32.68
C ALA A 514 12.28 9.35 -34.13
N SER A 515 12.31 8.10 -34.63
CA SER A 515 11.82 7.73 -35.96
C SER A 515 10.30 7.54 -36.06
N GLY A 516 9.55 7.71 -34.95
CA GLY A 516 8.10 7.53 -34.92
C GLY A 516 7.63 6.16 -34.42
N PHE A 517 8.48 5.44 -33.70
CA PHE A 517 8.21 4.09 -33.16
C PHE A 517 7.72 3.11 -34.25
N GLU A 518 6.77 2.22 -33.92
CA GLU A 518 6.20 1.23 -34.83
C GLU A 518 5.48 1.84 -36.04
N ASN A 519 5.05 3.10 -35.92
CA ASN A 519 4.41 3.84 -37.01
C ASN A 519 5.44 4.50 -37.94
N GLY A 520 6.69 4.56 -37.51
CA GLY A 520 7.82 5.12 -38.24
C GLY A 520 8.33 4.25 -39.38
N GLU A 521 9.33 4.78 -40.08
CA GLU A 521 9.90 4.18 -41.30
C GLU A 521 10.58 2.82 -41.06
N LEU A 522 11.00 2.55 -39.83
CA LEU A 522 11.61 1.28 -39.43
C LEU A 522 10.58 0.20 -39.09
N GLY A 523 9.36 0.59 -38.71
CA GLY A 523 8.32 -0.32 -38.29
C GLY A 523 8.57 -0.99 -36.93
N TRP A 524 7.95 -2.15 -36.75
CA TRP A 524 7.98 -2.91 -35.50
C TRP A 524 9.36 -3.52 -35.22
N PRO A 525 9.74 -3.73 -33.94
CA PRO A 525 10.93 -4.50 -33.61
C PRO A 525 10.84 -5.93 -34.15
N ALA A 526 11.93 -6.44 -34.69
CA ALA A 526 12.04 -7.78 -35.27
C ALA A 526 13.09 -8.66 -34.59
N SER A 527 13.90 -8.10 -33.68
CA SER A 527 14.83 -8.81 -32.81
C SER A 527 14.97 -8.10 -31.46
N ASP A 528 15.59 -8.75 -30.47
CA ASP A 528 16.25 -8.03 -29.37
C ASP A 528 17.59 -7.45 -29.86
N GLU A 529 18.26 -6.62 -29.05
CA GLU A 529 19.61 -6.15 -29.38
C GLU A 529 20.62 -7.31 -29.49
N VAL A 530 21.37 -7.33 -30.58
CA VAL A 530 22.43 -8.29 -30.90
C VAL A 530 23.78 -7.59 -30.80
N ALA A 531 24.77 -8.25 -30.17
CA ALA A 531 26.13 -7.74 -30.13
C ALA A 531 26.74 -7.71 -31.54
N HIS A 532 27.43 -6.62 -31.88
CA HIS A 532 28.06 -6.45 -33.20
C HIS A 532 29.25 -5.50 -33.12
N ASP A 533 30.41 -5.99 -33.56
CA ASP A 533 31.69 -5.28 -33.52
C ASP A 533 31.96 -4.62 -32.15
N ASP A 534 32.09 -3.30 -32.09
CA ASP A 534 32.32 -2.50 -30.88
C ASP A 534 31.02 -2.01 -30.21
N GLY A 535 29.88 -2.54 -30.64
CA GLY A 535 28.56 -2.06 -30.25
C GLY A 535 27.47 -3.13 -30.33
N ARG A 536 26.26 -2.69 -30.69
CA ARG A 536 25.05 -3.50 -30.77
C ARG A 536 24.18 -3.05 -31.94
N TYR A 537 23.35 -3.92 -32.46
CA TYR A 537 22.27 -3.52 -33.36
C TYR A 537 20.95 -4.17 -32.98
N GLN A 538 19.86 -3.62 -33.47
CA GLN A 538 18.53 -4.21 -33.38
C GLN A 538 17.83 -4.18 -34.73
N GLU A 539 17.21 -5.30 -35.10
CA GLU A 539 16.40 -5.42 -36.31
C GLU A 539 15.00 -4.86 -36.08
N PHE A 540 14.47 -4.21 -37.11
CA PHE A 540 13.10 -3.75 -37.22
C PHE A 540 12.53 -4.24 -38.57
N GLU A 541 11.21 -4.22 -38.70
CA GLU A 541 10.47 -4.77 -39.85
C GLU A 541 11.00 -4.28 -41.20
N PHE A 542 11.42 -3.01 -41.27
CA PHE A 542 11.91 -2.37 -42.50
C PHE A 542 13.31 -1.79 -42.37
N GLY A 543 14.10 -2.21 -41.39
CA GLY A 543 15.43 -1.63 -41.19
C GLY A 543 16.14 -2.12 -39.95
N ARG A 544 17.25 -1.46 -39.62
CA ARG A 544 18.09 -1.81 -38.48
C ARG A 544 18.66 -0.56 -37.85
N ILE A 545 18.83 -0.57 -36.53
CA ILE A 545 19.55 0.49 -35.82
C ILE A 545 20.83 -0.09 -35.24
N TYR A 546 21.97 0.53 -35.55
CA TYR A 546 23.27 0.27 -34.97
C TYR A 546 23.60 1.31 -33.90
N TRP A 547 24.09 0.85 -32.77
CA TRP A 547 24.69 1.65 -31.72
C TRP A 547 26.16 1.26 -31.56
N ALA A 548 27.03 2.25 -31.59
CA ALA A 548 28.44 2.18 -31.19
C ALA A 548 28.75 3.39 -30.29
N PRO A 549 29.82 3.36 -29.46
CA PRO A 549 30.08 4.41 -28.46
C PRO A 549 30.11 5.85 -29.00
N ARG A 550 30.42 6.04 -30.29
CA ARG A 550 30.51 7.36 -30.94
C ARG A 550 29.39 7.65 -31.93
N GLN A 551 28.53 6.68 -32.23
CA GLN A 551 27.60 6.79 -33.35
C GLN A 551 26.37 5.91 -33.18
N ILE A 552 25.22 6.44 -33.57
CA ILE A 552 23.97 5.69 -33.68
C ILE A 552 23.41 5.96 -35.08
N ILE A 553 23.27 4.90 -35.88
CA ILE A 553 22.76 4.97 -37.26
C ILE A 553 21.53 4.08 -37.36
N ALA A 554 20.47 4.60 -37.97
CA ALA A 554 19.32 3.82 -38.39
C ALA A 554 19.37 3.67 -39.91
N LEU A 555 19.20 2.46 -40.44
CA LEU A 555 19.22 2.11 -41.85
C LEU A 555 17.88 1.50 -42.25
N ARG A 556 17.38 1.83 -43.45
CA ARG A 556 16.16 1.22 -44.03
C ARG A 556 16.50 0.16 -45.08
N HIS A 557 15.76 -0.95 -45.07
CA HIS A 557 15.80 -1.97 -46.11
C HIS A 557 14.75 -1.64 -47.19
N SER A 558 15.16 -1.01 -48.29
CA SER A 558 14.28 -0.67 -49.42
C SER A 558 14.49 -1.53 -50.67
N GLY A 559 15.40 -2.51 -50.62
CA GLY A 559 15.84 -3.28 -51.79
C GLY A 559 16.99 -2.61 -52.58
N ASP A 560 17.38 -1.39 -52.19
CA ASP A 560 18.57 -0.64 -52.62
C ASP A 560 19.64 -0.68 -51.48
N PRO A 561 20.88 -0.16 -51.66
CA PRO A 561 21.86 -0.07 -50.58
C PRO A 561 21.29 0.61 -49.33
N ASP A 562 21.64 0.10 -48.14
CA ASP A 562 21.17 0.61 -46.86
C ASP A 562 21.30 2.15 -46.78
N THR A 563 20.17 2.83 -46.63
CA THR A 563 20.12 4.30 -46.59
C THR A 563 19.99 4.79 -45.15
N PRO A 564 20.93 5.65 -44.66
CA PRO A 564 20.83 6.25 -43.34
C PRO A 564 19.59 7.13 -43.20
N LEU A 565 18.85 6.96 -42.09
CA LEU A 565 17.81 7.90 -41.69
C LEU A 565 18.47 9.14 -41.08
N ASP A 566 18.00 10.33 -41.45
CA ASP A 566 18.47 11.58 -40.86
C ASP A 566 18.10 11.67 -39.37
N ARG A 567 18.82 12.51 -38.60
CA ARG A 567 18.34 12.90 -37.28
C ARG A 567 17.10 13.77 -37.48
N PRO A 568 15.94 13.44 -36.88
CA PRO A 568 14.81 14.36 -36.91
C PRO A 568 15.25 15.69 -36.26
N ALA A 569 14.80 16.79 -36.85
CA ALA A 569 15.11 18.15 -36.43
C ALA A 569 14.60 18.46 -35.01
#